data_AF-A0A7K9VWB9-F1
#
_entry.id   AF-A0A7K9VWB9-F1
#
_cell.length_a   1.000
_cell.length_b   1.000
_cell.length_c   1.000
_cell.angle_alpha   90.00
_cell.angle_beta   90.00
_cell.angle_gamma   90.00
#
_symmetry.space_group_name_H-M   'P 1'
#
loop_
_entity.id
_entity.type
_entity.pdbx_description
1 polymer ?
#
loop_
_entity_poly.entity_id
_entity_poly.type
_entity_poly.pdbx_seq_one_letter_code
_entity_poly.pdbx_strand_id
1 'polypeptide(L)'
;MERMSWLSKLTPRAGGQRAPRSASLQPPVTADPETCLMVFKNHWAQVLRILERRGSKPAPDDLSAVRNNTYQMLNLLAEDRPCGDGDGDRSQGDGDLACGPILEFVAAENLLERLLCWHLQGDFTEERKVEQLKLYEMLISQARQPLLRHKPVLTPLLRLLSVCAEPASAPLENSLVLLLNQLCVSVAREPAILELFFHSHTDQGPANLIIFSLLIPFIHHEGARGQQARDALLLIMAMSASNRAVAQSITDNSYFCPVLATGLSALYSSLPRKIEVRGDDWHFLRREDWIGVSSLVLFMNSLEFCNAVIQVAHPLVQKQLVDYVHNGFLVPVMGPALHKTSVEEMIASTAYLDLFLRSVSETALLKTFLRFVLLHRHDNTTILDTLVGRINSNSRLCMVSLSLFRTLLSLNCEDVMLQLVLRYLLPCSHVMLSQKRAVRDLDIYGKTAAKFLSLIPRCCRPESPPPPRDRDEEPPSWARGHGSPGADAPPAPKPSTPSRLSFFMRQ
;
A
#
# COMPACT_ATOMS: atom_id res chain seq x y z
N MET A 1 -18.29 -5.23 -17.33
CA MET A 1 -17.65 -4.22 -18.20
C MET A 1 -17.49 -2.84 -17.53
N GLU A 2 -18.06 -2.58 -16.36
CA GLU A 2 -18.00 -1.26 -15.69
C GLU A 2 -16.83 -1.05 -14.69
N ARG A 3 -16.02 -2.07 -14.38
CA ARG A 3 -14.93 -1.96 -13.38
C ARG A 3 -13.62 -1.29 -13.86
N MET A 4 -13.51 -0.94 -15.15
CA MET A 4 -12.27 -0.39 -15.73
C MET A 4 -12.27 1.15 -15.86
N SER A 5 -13.33 1.83 -15.43
CA SER A 5 -13.47 3.30 -15.53
C SER A 5 -12.47 4.09 -14.67
N TRP A 6 -11.79 3.45 -13.72
CA TRP A 6 -10.87 4.14 -12.81
C TRP A 6 -9.46 4.29 -13.38
N LEU A 7 -9.04 3.39 -14.29
CA LEU A 7 -7.73 3.46 -14.97
C LEU A 7 -7.56 4.73 -15.81
N SER A 8 -8.64 5.27 -16.38
CA SER A 8 -8.61 6.52 -17.15
C SER A 8 -8.45 7.78 -16.29
N LYS A 9 -8.61 7.66 -14.96
CA LYS A 9 -8.43 8.76 -14.01
C LYS A 9 -6.99 8.84 -13.45
N LEU A 10 -6.20 7.77 -13.61
CA LEU A 10 -4.81 7.69 -13.15
C LEU A 10 -3.78 8.18 -14.17
N THR A 11 -4.17 8.36 -15.43
CA THR A 11 -3.31 9.05 -16.41
C THR A 11 -3.38 10.56 -16.17
N PRO A 12 -2.29 11.23 -15.76
CA PRO A 12 -2.29 12.68 -15.72
C PRO A 12 -2.47 13.19 -17.15
N ARG A 13 -3.51 14.00 -17.37
CA ARG A 13 -3.68 14.77 -18.60
C ARG A 13 -2.43 15.61 -18.82
N ALA A 14 -1.61 15.23 -19.80
CA ALA A 14 -0.57 16.09 -20.32
C ALA A 14 -1.18 17.47 -20.65
N GLY A 15 -0.56 18.53 -20.16
CA GLY A 15 -1.02 19.91 -20.33
C GLY A 15 -1.33 20.21 -21.79
N GLY A 16 -2.53 20.75 -22.04
CA GLY A 16 -3.00 21.07 -23.37
C GLY A 16 -2.13 22.14 -24.03
N GLN A 17 -1.37 21.73 -25.04
CA GLN A 17 -0.93 22.64 -26.10
C GLN A 17 -1.90 22.52 -27.27
N ARG A 18 -2.48 23.66 -27.66
CA ARG A 18 -3.34 23.82 -28.84
C ARG A 18 -2.59 23.33 -30.09
N ALA A 19 -3.18 22.37 -30.81
CA ALA A 19 -2.72 21.97 -32.13
C ALA A 19 -3.05 23.07 -33.17
N PRO A 20 -2.12 23.45 -34.06
CA PRO A 20 -2.49 24.18 -35.27
C PRO A 20 -3.09 23.20 -36.29
N ARG A 21 -4.14 23.65 -36.98
CA ARG A 21 -4.83 22.92 -38.04
C ARG A 21 -3.98 22.83 -39.32
N SER A 22 -4.18 21.71 -40.02
CA SER A 22 -3.85 21.40 -41.43
C SER A 22 -2.38 21.33 -41.84
N ALA A 23 -1.84 20.10 -41.88
CA ALA A 23 -0.89 19.64 -42.88
C ALA A 23 -1.20 18.17 -43.22
N SER A 24 -1.04 17.81 -44.49
CA SER A 24 -1.47 16.57 -45.14
C SER A 24 -1.10 15.27 -44.43
N LEU A 25 -1.99 14.27 -44.49
CA LEU A 25 -1.74 12.87 -44.18
C LEU A 25 -0.70 12.30 -45.16
N GLN A 26 0.59 12.38 -44.80
CA GLN A 26 1.59 11.44 -45.33
C GLN A 26 1.61 10.21 -44.40
N PRO A 27 1.69 8.98 -44.94
CA PRO A 27 1.98 7.82 -44.11
C PRO A 27 3.34 8.05 -43.43
N PRO A 28 3.53 7.64 -42.17
CA PRO A 28 4.83 7.77 -41.53
C PRO A 28 5.84 7.02 -42.38
N VAL A 29 6.90 7.71 -42.81
CA VAL A 29 8.05 7.10 -43.49
C VAL A 29 8.72 6.19 -42.47
N THR A 30 8.29 4.93 -42.40
CA THR A 30 8.94 3.92 -41.59
C THR A 30 10.24 3.54 -42.28
N ALA A 31 11.36 3.77 -41.62
CA ALA A 31 12.66 3.32 -42.12
C ALA A 31 12.62 1.80 -42.34
N ASP A 32 13.27 1.37 -43.42
CA ASP A 32 13.37 -0.03 -43.82
C ASP A 32 13.95 -0.90 -42.67
N PRO A 33 13.29 -2.01 -42.27
CA PRO A 33 13.72 -2.85 -41.15
C PRO A 33 15.15 -3.39 -41.29
N GLU A 34 15.57 -3.78 -42.50
CA GLU A 34 16.94 -4.22 -42.78
C GLU A 34 17.95 -3.08 -42.50
N THR A 35 17.63 -1.87 -42.94
CA THR A 35 18.46 -0.69 -42.70
C THR A 35 18.58 -0.39 -41.21
N CYS A 36 17.48 -0.45 -40.45
CA CYS A 36 17.48 -0.29 -39.00
C CYS A 36 18.35 -1.35 -38.32
N LEU A 37 18.26 -2.62 -38.75
CA LEU A 37 19.11 -3.71 -38.24
C LEU A 37 20.58 -3.47 -38.54
N MET A 38 20.92 -3.00 -39.75
CA MET A 38 22.30 -2.70 -40.12
C MET A 38 22.89 -1.58 -39.26
N VAL A 39 22.14 -0.50 -39.04
CA VAL A 39 22.55 0.61 -38.16
C VAL A 39 22.72 0.11 -36.71
N PHE A 40 21.79 -0.72 -36.23
CA PHE A 40 21.89 -1.35 -34.92
C PHE A 40 23.16 -2.19 -34.79
N LYS A 41 23.45 -3.05 -35.77
CA LYS A 41 24.67 -3.89 -35.81
C LYS A 41 25.95 -3.05 -35.81
N ASN A 42 25.96 -1.91 -36.50
CA ASN A 42 27.10 -0.99 -36.50
C ASN A 42 27.33 -0.39 -35.11
N HIS A 43 26.29 0.11 -34.45
CA HIS A 43 26.39 0.59 -33.07
C HIS A 43 26.86 -0.51 -32.11
N TRP A 44 26.31 -1.72 -32.24
CA TRP A 44 26.75 -2.86 -31.43
C TRP A 44 28.22 -3.22 -31.67
N ALA A 45 28.69 -3.22 -32.91
CA ALA A 45 30.10 -3.50 -33.22
C ALA A 45 31.06 -2.45 -32.63
N GLN A 46 30.62 -1.20 -32.44
CA GLN A 46 31.41 -0.18 -31.73
C GLN A 46 31.45 -0.45 -30.22
N VAL A 47 30.30 -0.78 -29.63
CA VAL A 47 30.18 -1.14 -28.22
C VAL A 47 31.00 -2.40 -27.90
N LEU A 48 30.84 -3.46 -28.69
CA LEU A 48 31.50 -4.74 -28.48
C LEU A 48 33.04 -4.60 -28.48
N ARG A 49 33.59 -3.79 -29.37
CA ARG A 49 35.04 -3.48 -29.41
C ARG A 49 35.55 -2.87 -28.10
N ILE A 50 34.74 -2.08 -27.41
CA ILE A 50 35.07 -1.50 -26.11
C ILE A 50 34.91 -2.54 -25.00
N LEU A 51 33.82 -3.32 -25.04
CA LEU A 51 33.51 -4.38 -24.06
C LEU A 51 34.59 -5.48 -24.02
N GLU A 52 35.14 -5.86 -25.17
CA GLU A 52 36.14 -6.94 -25.29
C GLU A 52 37.57 -6.51 -24.95
N ARG A 53 37.80 -5.21 -24.73
CA ARG A 53 39.12 -4.65 -24.42
C ARG A 53 39.56 -5.09 -23.02
N ARG A 54 40.39 -6.13 -22.92
CA ARG A 54 40.88 -6.66 -21.64
C ARG A 54 42.01 -5.81 -21.03
N GLY A 55 41.94 -5.59 -19.71
CA GLY A 55 43.09 -5.21 -18.88
C GLY A 55 43.25 -3.72 -18.54
N SER A 56 42.49 -2.80 -19.15
CA SER A 56 42.52 -1.37 -18.82
C SER A 56 41.16 -0.87 -18.35
N LYS A 57 41.13 0.00 -17.32
CA LYS A 57 39.89 0.74 -17.00
C LYS A 57 39.43 1.51 -18.24
N PRO A 58 38.13 1.47 -18.60
CA PRO A 58 37.64 2.18 -19.77
C PRO A 58 37.89 3.68 -19.62
N ALA A 59 38.34 4.32 -20.70
CA ALA A 59 38.53 5.77 -20.72
C ALA A 59 37.18 6.49 -20.56
N PRO A 60 37.15 7.75 -20.10
CA PRO A 60 35.90 8.54 -20.06
C PRO A 60 35.22 8.63 -21.43
N ASP A 61 36.00 8.69 -22.52
CA ASP A 61 35.48 8.69 -23.88
C ASP A 61 34.86 7.35 -24.27
N ASP A 62 35.45 6.23 -23.83
CA ASP A 62 34.90 4.88 -24.04
C ASP A 62 33.54 4.74 -23.34
N LEU A 63 33.43 5.25 -22.11
CA LEU A 63 32.18 5.25 -21.34
C LEU A 63 31.07 6.06 -22.05
N SER A 64 31.41 7.27 -22.52
CA SER A 64 30.49 8.12 -23.28
C SER A 64 30.06 7.46 -24.60
N ALA A 65 31.01 6.82 -25.30
CA ALA A 65 30.74 6.09 -26.54
C ALA A 65 29.80 4.90 -26.30
N VAL A 66 30.03 4.09 -25.26
CA VAL A 66 29.12 2.98 -24.91
C VAL A 66 27.74 3.51 -24.57
N ARG A 67 27.63 4.57 -23.77
CA ARG A 67 26.35 5.18 -23.42
C ARG A 67 25.57 5.66 -24.65
N ASN A 68 26.21 6.43 -25.52
CA ASN A 68 25.56 7.00 -26.70
C ASN A 68 25.13 5.93 -27.70
N ASN A 69 25.99 4.94 -27.97
CA ASN A 69 25.65 3.84 -28.87
C ASN A 69 24.52 2.97 -28.27
N THR A 70 24.57 2.66 -26.97
CA THR A 70 23.51 1.91 -26.28
C THR A 70 22.17 2.63 -26.36
N TYR A 71 22.16 3.96 -26.18
CA TYR A 71 20.94 4.77 -26.33
C TYR A 71 20.35 4.66 -27.74
N GLN A 72 21.17 4.79 -28.79
CA GLN A 72 20.70 4.67 -30.17
C GLN A 72 20.18 3.26 -30.47
N MET A 73 20.89 2.24 -30.02
CA MET A 73 20.47 0.84 -30.18
C MET A 73 19.11 0.57 -29.54
N LEU A 74 18.90 1.05 -28.31
CA LEU A 74 17.63 0.80 -27.62
C LEU A 74 16.46 1.57 -28.22
N ASN A 75 16.67 2.76 -28.80
CA ASN A 75 15.64 3.45 -29.58
C ASN A 75 15.24 2.66 -30.83
N LEU A 76 16.22 2.10 -31.55
CA LEU A 76 15.95 1.24 -32.71
C LEU A 76 15.21 -0.03 -32.29
N LEU A 77 15.58 -0.66 -31.16
CA LEU A 77 14.87 -1.81 -30.60
C LEU A 77 13.44 -1.46 -30.17
N ALA A 78 13.20 -0.25 -29.65
CA ALA A 78 11.86 0.19 -29.28
C ALA A 78 10.94 0.30 -30.51
N GLU A 79 11.45 0.74 -31.66
CA GLU A 79 10.68 0.84 -32.91
C GLU A 79 10.63 -0.48 -33.71
N ASP A 80 11.34 -1.51 -33.29
CA ASP A 80 11.38 -2.83 -33.93
C ASP A 80 10.02 -3.55 -33.85
N ARG A 81 9.58 -4.14 -34.96
CA ARG A 81 8.26 -4.74 -35.13
C ARG A 81 8.36 -6.22 -35.51
N PRO A 82 7.40 -7.07 -35.11
CA PRO A 82 7.34 -8.46 -35.54
C PRO A 82 7.34 -8.60 -37.07
N CYS A 83 8.08 -9.58 -37.59
CA CYS A 83 8.01 -9.93 -39.01
C CYS A 83 6.63 -10.53 -39.32
N GLY A 84 5.72 -9.75 -39.95
CA GLY A 84 4.38 -10.24 -40.30
C GLY A 84 3.26 -9.19 -40.35
N ASP A 85 3.49 -7.93 -39.98
CA ASP A 85 2.47 -6.86 -40.04
C ASP A 85 2.11 -6.41 -41.47
N GLY A 86 2.72 -7.01 -42.51
CA GLY A 86 2.70 -6.48 -43.89
C GLY A 86 2.20 -7.39 -45.01
N ASP A 87 1.95 -8.69 -44.82
CA ASP A 87 1.46 -9.51 -45.95
C ASP A 87 0.51 -10.65 -45.55
N GLY A 88 -0.57 -10.76 -46.30
CA GLY A 88 -1.79 -11.49 -45.95
C GLY A 88 -1.79 -12.97 -46.31
N ASP A 89 -0.77 -13.74 -45.91
CA ASP A 89 -0.81 -15.19 -46.13
C ASP A 89 -0.45 -15.99 -44.88
N ARG A 90 -1.49 -16.43 -44.15
CA ARG A 90 -1.39 -17.26 -42.95
C ARG A 90 -1.27 -18.72 -43.36
N SER A 91 -0.05 -19.17 -43.59
CA SER A 91 0.27 -20.60 -43.53
C SER A 91 0.45 -21.03 -42.07
N GLN A 92 -0.38 -21.97 -41.66
CA GLN A 92 -0.48 -22.51 -40.32
C GLN A 92 0.77 -23.34 -39.98
N GLY A 93 1.60 -22.82 -39.08
CA GLY A 93 2.78 -23.45 -38.52
C GLY A 93 2.96 -23.00 -37.07
N ASP A 94 3.55 -23.88 -36.27
CA ASP A 94 3.65 -23.85 -34.81
C ASP A 94 4.04 -22.49 -34.19
N GLY A 95 3.55 -22.23 -32.97
CA GLY A 95 3.41 -20.90 -32.37
C GLY A 95 4.69 -20.23 -31.85
N ASP A 96 5.72 -20.15 -32.68
CA ASP A 96 6.90 -19.33 -32.39
C ASP A 96 6.54 -17.86 -32.62
N LEU A 97 6.70 -17.02 -31.58
CA LEU A 97 6.47 -15.59 -31.70
C LEU A 97 7.46 -15.02 -32.71
N ALA A 98 6.99 -14.70 -33.93
CA ALA A 98 7.75 -13.92 -34.88
C ALA A 98 8.21 -12.64 -34.17
N CYS A 99 9.51 -12.53 -33.89
CA CYS A 99 10.09 -11.36 -33.28
C CYS A 99 10.61 -10.43 -34.38
N GLY A 100 10.80 -9.16 -34.06
CA GLY A 100 11.47 -8.26 -34.98
C GLY A 100 12.95 -8.63 -35.16
N PRO A 101 13.55 -8.29 -36.31
CA PRO A 101 14.92 -8.66 -36.64
C PRO A 101 15.95 -8.11 -35.65
N ILE A 102 15.69 -6.95 -35.04
CA ILE A 102 16.58 -6.38 -34.01
C ILE A 102 16.47 -7.19 -32.72
N LEU A 103 15.25 -7.55 -32.30
CA LEU A 103 15.05 -8.38 -31.12
C LEU A 103 15.67 -9.77 -31.28
N GLU A 104 15.56 -10.40 -32.46
CA GLU A 104 16.25 -11.66 -32.78
C GLU A 104 17.76 -11.53 -32.60
N PHE A 105 18.35 -10.44 -33.12
CA PHE A 105 19.77 -10.18 -32.98
C PHE A 105 20.18 -9.91 -31.52
N VAL A 106 19.37 -9.15 -30.77
CA VAL A 106 19.57 -8.91 -29.32
C VAL A 106 19.58 -10.23 -28.54
N ALA A 107 18.67 -11.14 -28.88
CA ALA A 107 18.58 -12.46 -28.28
C ALA A 107 19.80 -13.33 -28.63
N ALA A 108 20.18 -13.38 -29.91
CA ALA A 108 21.31 -14.17 -30.40
C ALA A 108 22.65 -13.75 -29.76
N GLU A 109 22.88 -12.44 -29.62
CA GLU A 109 24.11 -11.90 -29.03
C GLU A 109 24.08 -11.81 -27.49
N ASN A 110 22.94 -12.12 -26.87
CA ASN A 110 22.70 -11.90 -25.44
C ASN A 110 23.11 -10.49 -24.99
N LEU A 111 22.72 -9.50 -25.80
CA LEU A 111 23.32 -8.18 -25.85
C LEU A 111 23.16 -7.41 -24.54
N LEU A 112 21.94 -7.39 -24.00
CA LEU A 112 21.59 -6.65 -22.79
C LEU A 112 22.27 -7.23 -21.54
N GLU A 113 22.44 -8.55 -21.50
CA GLU A 113 23.16 -9.23 -20.44
C GLU A 113 24.66 -8.91 -20.47
N ARG A 114 25.27 -8.89 -21.66
CA ARG A 114 26.68 -8.49 -21.83
C ARG A 114 26.89 -7.03 -21.42
N LEU A 115 26.00 -6.13 -21.84
CA LEU A 115 26.03 -4.73 -21.42
C LEU A 115 25.93 -4.60 -19.90
N LEU A 116 24.94 -5.25 -19.27
CA LEU A 116 24.76 -5.18 -17.82
C LEU A 116 26.00 -5.73 -17.09
N CYS A 117 26.51 -6.90 -17.49
CA CYS A 117 27.71 -7.48 -16.90
C CYS A 117 28.92 -6.55 -17.00
N TRP A 118 29.10 -5.87 -18.13
CA TRP A 118 30.19 -4.90 -18.29
C TRP A 118 30.05 -3.70 -17.35
N HIS A 119 28.84 -3.16 -17.19
CA HIS A 119 28.59 -2.09 -16.22
C HIS A 119 28.86 -2.54 -14.78
N LEU A 120 28.48 -3.78 -14.43
CA LEU A 120 28.69 -4.37 -13.10
C LEU A 120 30.16 -4.70 -12.79
N GLN A 121 30.97 -5.03 -13.80
CA GLN A 121 32.40 -5.25 -13.64
C GLN A 121 33.17 -3.93 -13.40
N GLY A 122 32.63 -2.82 -13.90
CA GLY A 122 33.16 -1.49 -13.66
C GLY A 122 32.66 -0.87 -12.35
N ASP A 123 32.98 0.40 -12.14
CA ASP A 123 32.39 1.20 -11.07
C ASP A 123 30.92 1.52 -11.42
N PHE A 124 29.98 0.72 -10.93
CA PHE A 124 28.55 0.88 -11.22
C PHE A 124 27.92 1.94 -10.30
N THR A 125 28.31 3.18 -10.55
CA THR A 125 27.83 4.35 -9.81
C THR A 125 26.32 4.54 -9.90
N GLU A 126 25.75 5.25 -8.93
CA GLU A 126 24.31 5.59 -8.90
C GLU A 126 23.85 6.31 -10.19
N GLU A 127 24.69 7.19 -10.75
CA GLU A 127 24.42 7.87 -12.02
C GLU A 127 24.24 6.88 -13.18
N ARG A 128 25.08 5.84 -13.24
CA ARG A 128 24.99 4.80 -14.26
C ARG A 128 23.77 3.91 -14.05
N LYS A 129 23.42 3.60 -12.80
CA LYS A 129 22.16 2.90 -12.49
C LYS A 129 20.95 3.70 -12.98
N VAL A 130 20.93 5.00 -12.71
CA VAL A 130 19.89 5.93 -13.21
C VAL A 130 19.79 5.90 -14.73
N GLU A 131 20.92 5.98 -15.43
CA GLU A 131 20.95 5.91 -16.90
C GLU A 131 20.38 4.58 -17.41
N GLN A 132 20.78 3.44 -16.83
CA GLN A 132 20.27 2.12 -17.21
C GLN A 132 18.77 1.97 -16.94
N LEU A 133 18.28 2.45 -15.79
CA LEU A 133 16.84 2.41 -15.47
C LEU A 133 16.03 3.25 -16.45
N LYS A 134 16.52 4.44 -16.83
CA LYS A 134 15.86 5.30 -17.84
C LYS A 134 15.81 4.66 -19.22
N LEU A 135 16.87 3.94 -19.60
CA LEU A 135 16.90 3.20 -20.86
C LEU A 135 15.85 2.08 -20.90
N TYR A 136 15.76 1.29 -19.83
CA TYR A 136 14.71 0.27 -19.71
C TYR A 136 13.30 0.88 -19.64
N GLU A 137 13.14 2.00 -18.93
CA GLU A 137 11.86 2.71 -18.85
C GLU A 137 11.40 3.16 -20.22
N MET A 138 12.28 3.81 -20.99
CA MET A 138 12.02 4.20 -22.38
C MET A 138 11.64 2.98 -23.23
N LEU A 139 12.43 1.92 -23.14
CA LEU A 139 12.25 0.70 -23.92
C LEU A 139 10.88 0.07 -23.67
N ILE A 140 10.49 -0.11 -22.40
CA ILE A 140 9.20 -0.70 -22.01
C ILE A 140 8.04 0.23 -22.38
N SER A 141 8.20 1.54 -22.22
CA SER A 141 7.16 2.52 -22.52
C SER A 141 6.87 2.65 -24.01
N GLN A 142 7.87 2.48 -24.88
CA GLN A 142 7.79 2.82 -26.31
C GLN A 142 7.82 1.61 -27.26
N ALA A 143 8.16 0.41 -26.77
CA ALA A 143 8.30 -0.78 -27.61
C ALA A 143 7.06 -1.08 -28.46
N ARG A 144 7.28 -1.37 -29.75
CA ARG A 144 6.24 -1.79 -30.71
C ARG A 144 5.92 -3.30 -30.65
N GLN A 145 6.63 -4.06 -29.82
CA GLN A 145 6.46 -5.50 -29.64
C GLN A 145 6.60 -5.90 -28.15
N PRO A 146 6.07 -7.05 -27.70
CA PRO A 146 5.99 -7.41 -26.27
C PRO A 146 7.33 -7.91 -25.70
N LEU A 147 8.30 -7.00 -25.54
CA LEU A 147 9.68 -7.31 -25.15
C LEU A 147 9.81 -8.11 -23.85
N LEU A 148 8.93 -7.89 -22.88
CA LEU A 148 8.98 -8.57 -21.57
C LEU A 148 8.72 -10.07 -21.63
N ARG A 149 8.16 -10.60 -22.74
CA ARG A 149 8.03 -12.05 -22.96
C ARG A 149 9.36 -12.72 -23.25
N HIS A 150 10.35 -11.96 -23.69
CA HIS A 150 11.62 -12.50 -24.17
C HIS A 150 12.66 -12.49 -23.04
N LYS A 151 13.13 -13.69 -22.65
CA LYS A 151 14.14 -13.87 -21.59
C LYS A 151 15.41 -13.01 -21.75
N PRO A 152 15.94 -12.76 -22.97
CA PRO A 152 17.10 -11.89 -23.17
C PRO A 152 16.89 -10.42 -22.77
N VAL A 153 15.63 -9.96 -22.68
CA VAL A 153 15.28 -8.63 -22.18
C VAL A 153 14.87 -8.68 -20.71
N LEU A 154 14.06 -9.66 -20.34
CA LEU A 154 13.53 -9.77 -18.98
C LEU A 154 14.64 -10.08 -17.95
N THR A 155 15.54 -11.03 -18.24
CA THR A 155 16.53 -11.48 -17.25
C THR A 155 17.48 -10.35 -16.83
N PRO A 156 18.08 -9.58 -17.76
CA PRO A 156 18.95 -8.48 -17.38
C PRO A 156 18.18 -7.34 -16.68
N LEU A 157 16.91 -7.10 -17.06
CA LEU A 157 16.04 -6.17 -16.35
C LEU A 157 15.85 -6.58 -14.88
N LEU A 158 15.52 -7.85 -14.62
CA LEU A 158 15.31 -8.35 -13.26
C LEU A 158 16.60 -8.26 -12.42
N ARG A 159 17.75 -8.58 -13.02
CA ARG A 159 19.06 -8.39 -12.39
C ARG A 159 19.33 -6.91 -12.09
N LEU A 160 19.05 -6.00 -13.02
CA LEU A 160 19.19 -4.56 -12.80
C LEU A 160 18.31 -4.08 -11.63
N LEU A 161 17.04 -4.52 -11.58
CA LEU A 161 16.14 -4.20 -10.46
C LEU A 161 16.69 -4.70 -9.12
N SER A 162 17.26 -5.92 -9.08
CA SER A 162 17.87 -6.46 -7.87
C SER A 162 19.08 -5.66 -7.38
N VAL A 163 19.89 -5.12 -8.31
CA VAL A 163 21.05 -4.26 -7.98
C VAL A 163 20.61 -2.86 -7.53
N CYS A 164 19.43 -2.42 -7.94
CA CYS A 164 18.82 -1.15 -7.55
C CYS A 164 17.86 -1.27 -6.35
N ALA A 165 17.81 -2.42 -5.66
CA ALA A 165 16.83 -2.69 -4.62
C ALA A 165 16.94 -1.77 -3.40
N GLU A 166 18.15 -1.29 -3.11
CA GLU A 166 18.45 -0.36 -2.01
C GLU A 166 18.99 0.96 -2.58
N PRO A 167 18.12 1.86 -3.06
CA PRO A 167 18.56 3.11 -3.64
C PRO A 167 19.07 4.06 -2.55
N ALA A 168 20.22 4.71 -2.80
CA ALA A 168 20.86 5.63 -1.86
C ALA A 168 20.62 7.11 -2.20
N SER A 169 20.03 7.40 -3.37
CA SER A 169 19.89 8.75 -3.90
C SER A 169 18.50 9.01 -4.49
N ALA A 170 17.98 10.23 -4.30
CA ALA A 170 16.67 10.64 -4.82
C ALA A 170 16.51 10.50 -6.35
N PRO A 171 17.54 10.76 -7.20
CA PRO A 171 17.45 10.51 -8.64
C PRO A 171 17.29 9.03 -8.99
N LEU A 172 17.96 8.14 -8.23
CA LEU A 172 17.84 6.69 -8.42
C LEU A 172 16.44 6.22 -8.02
N GLU A 173 15.95 6.64 -6.86
CA GLU A 173 14.59 6.34 -6.40
C GLU A 173 13.53 6.77 -7.43
N ASN A 174 13.65 7.99 -7.98
CA ASN A 174 12.73 8.48 -9.00
C ASN A 174 12.73 7.61 -10.25
N SER A 175 13.92 7.24 -10.74
CA SER A 175 14.05 6.44 -11.97
C SER A 175 13.58 5.00 -11.76
N LEU A 176 13.83 4.44 -10.57
CA LEU A 176 13.37 3.11 -10.17
C LEU A 176 11.83 3.07 -10.07
N VAL A 177 11.22 3.99 -9.34
CA VAL A 177 9.75 4.04 -9.18
C VAL A 177 9.06 4.27 -10.53
N LEU A 178 9.64 5.11 -11.40
CA LEU A 178 9.12 5.32 -12.75
C LEU A 178 9.14 4.03 -13.58
N LEU A 179 10.26 3.31 -13.60
CA LEU A 179 10.37 2.02 -14.29
C LEU A 179 9.39 0.98 -13.72
N LEU A 180 9.32 0.85 -12.38
CA LEU A 180 8.40 -0.08 -11.71
C LEU A 180 6.94 0.22 -12.04
N ASN A 181 6.58 1.50 -12.14
CA ASN A 181 5.26 1.91 -12.59
C ASN A 181 4.99 1.49 -14.04
N GLN A 182 5.94 1.66 -14.97
CA GLN A 182 5.77 1.21 -16.36
C GLN A 182 5.65 -0.32 -16.46
N LEU A 183 6.36 -1.05 -15.61
CA LEU A 183 6.20 -2.49 -15.50
C LEU A 183 4.80 -2.84 -15.01
N CYS A 184 4.28 -2.17 -13.97
CA CYS A 184 2.91 -2.38 -13.52
C CYS A 184 1.87 -2.08 -14.61
N VAL A 185 2.07 -1.02 -15.41
CA VAL A 185 1.22 -0.70 -16.56
C VAL A 185 1.29 -1.80 -17.62
N SER A 186 2.48 -2.31 -17.92
CA SER A 186 2.67 -3.40 -18.89
C SER A 186 2.00 -4.68 -18.44
N VAL A 187 2.15 -5.04 -17.17
CA VAL A 187 1.50 -6.22 -16.58
C VAL A 187 -0.01 -6.05 -16.53
N ALA A 188 -0.53 -4.85 -16.24
CA ALA A 188 -1.96 -4.58 -16.27
C ALA A 188 -2.56 -4.68 -17.69
N ARG A 189 -1.79 -4.32 -18.72
CA ARG A 189 -2.16 -4.51 -20.13
C ARG A 189 -2.14 -5.98 -20.53
N GLU A 190 -1.17 -6.73 -20.02
CA GLU A 190 -0.97 -8.14 -20.34
C GLU A 190 -0.76 -9.00 -19.08
N PRO A 191 -1.84 -9.40 -18.37
CA PRO A 191 -1.73 -10.09 -17.08
C PRO A 191 -0.92 -11.40 -17.09
N ALA A 192 -0.77 -12.03 -18.26
CA ALA A 192 -0.01 -13.26 -18.44
C ALA A 192 1.48 -13.12 -18.09
N ILE A 193 2.07 -11.91 -18.26
CA ILE A 193 3.49 -11.70 -17.96
C ILE A 193 3.76 -11.55 -16.46
N LEU A 194 2.74 -11.43 -15.61
CA LEU A 194 2.90 -11.26 -14.17
C LEU A 194 3.68 -12.41 -13.54
N GLU A 195 3.41 -13.64 -13.99
CA GLU A 195 4.07 -14.86 -13.52
C GLU A 195 5.60 -14.80 -13.73
N LEU A 196 6.07 -14.02 -14.71
CA LEU A 196 7.49 -13.85 -15.01
C LEU A 196 8.24 -12.99 -14.00
N PHE A 197 7.54 -12.24 -13.13
CA PHE A 197 8.13 -11.35 -12.13
C PHE A 197 8.21 -11.96 -10.73
N PHE A 198 7.70 -13.18 -10.55
CA PHE A 198 7.85 -13.93 -9.31
C PHE A 198 9.26 -14.50 -9.19
N HIS A 199 9.99 -14.08 -8.15
CA HIS A 199 11.34 -14.56 -7.86
C HIS A 199 11.30 -15.63 -6.77
N SER A 200 11.84 -16.81 -7.07
CA SER A 200 12.15 -17.82 -6.05
C SER A 200 13.54 -17.52 -5.48
N HIS A 201 13.61 -16.78 -4.38
CA HIS A 201 14.87 -16.69 -3.64
C HIS A 201 15.04 -18.02 -2.89
N THR A 202 15.85 -18.93 -3.46
CA THR A 202 16.16 -20.29 -2.97
C THR A 202 15.02 -21.30 -3.11
N ASP A 203 15.37 -22.56 -3.43
CA ASP A 203 14.49 -23.71 -3.69
C ASP A 203 13.53 -24.12 -2.55
N GLN A 204 13.34 -23.28 -1.52
CA GLN A 204 12.46 -23.53 -0.37
C GLN A 204 11.63 -22.32 0.08
N GLY A 205 11.70 -21.17 -0.61
CA GLY A 205 10.90 -19.98 -0.29
C GLY A 205 9.71 -19.79 -1.24
N PRO A 206 8.58 -19.23 -0.78
CA PRO A 206 7.51 -18.85 -1.68
C PRO A 206 7.98 -17.71 -2.61
N ALA A 207 7.60 -17.77 -3.87
CA ALA A 207 8.04 -16.78 -4.85
C ALA A 207 7.47 -15.40 -4.52
N ASN A 208 8.34 -14.39 -4.42
CA ASN A 208 7.95 -13.01 -4.14
C ASN A 208 7.90 -12.19 -5.44
N LEU A 209 6.84 -11.40 -5.58
CA LEU A 209 6.70 -10.48 -6.71
C LEU A 209 7.68 -9.29 -6.55
N ILE A 210 8.80 -9.30 -7.27
CA ILE A 210 9.89 -8.32 -7.08
C ILE A 210 9.41 -6.86 -7.22
N ILE A 211 8.54 -6.60 -8.22
CA ILE A 211 8.01 -5.26 -8.48
C ILE A 211 7.28 -4.74 -7.24
N PHE A 212 6.50 -5.61 -6.62
CA PHE A 212 5.71 -5.29 -5.45
C PHE A 212 6.61 -5.00 -4.23
N SER A 213 7.60 -5.86 -3.98
CA SER A 213 8.56 -5.67 -2.88
C SER A 213 9.34 -4.37 -2.99
N LEU A 214 9.75 -3.98 -4.21
CA LEU A 214 10.50 -2.74 -4.45
C LEU A 214 9.65 -1.48 -4.34
N LEU A 215 8.33 -1.56 -4.53
CA LEU A 215 7.42 -0.42 -4.41
C LEU A 215 7.00 -0.14 -2.96
N ILE A 216 6.96 -1.15 -2.08
CA ILE A 216 6.50 -1.02 -0.69
C ILE A 216 7.20 0.12 0.09
N PRO A 217 8.53 0.29 0.02
CA PRO A 217 9.22 1.35 0.76
C PRO A 217 8.71 2.77 0.42
N PHE A 218 8.18 2.96 -0.79
CA PHE A 218 7.77 4.27 -1.29
C PHE A 218 6.32 4.66 -0.96
N ILE A 219 5.52 3.76 -0.36
CA ILE A 219 4.06 3.95 -0.16
C ILE A 219 3.75 5.22 0.64
N HIS A 220 4.50 5.46 1.72
CA HIS A 220 4.30 6.60 2.62
C HIS A 220 5.21 7.79 2.30
N HIS A 221 5.88 7.79 1.13
CA HIS A 221 6.67 8.95 0.71
C HIS A 221 5.77 10.10 0.24
N GLU A 222 6.27 11.32 0.44
CA GLU A 222 5.62 12.55 0.00
C GLU A 222 5.81 12.80 -1.50
N GLY A 223 4.97 13.69 -2.05
CA GLY A 223 5.08 14.20 -3.41
C GLY A 223 4.79 13.18 -4.51
N ALA A 224 5.26 13.49 -5.72
CA ALA A 224 4.95 12.74 -6.93
C ALA A 224 5.47 11.29 -6.90
N ARG A 225 6.64 11.05 -6.26
CA ARG A 225 7.24 9.72 -6.16
C ARG A 225 6.35 8.76 -5.38
N GLY A 226 5.94 9.16 -4.17
CA GLY A 226 5.04 8.33 -3.36
C GLY A 226 3.70 8.11 -4.04
N GLN A 227 3.18 9.14 -4.73
CA GLN A 227 1.94 8.99 -5.49
C GLN A 227 2.07 7.97 -6.61
N GLN A 228 3.14 8.04 -7.38
CA GLN A 228 3.41 7.10 -8.46
C GLN A 228 3.58 5.66 -7.94
N ALA A 229 4.24 5.48 -6.79
CA ALA A 229 4.35 4.15 -6.18
C ALA A 229 2.98 3.60 -5.76
N ARG A 230 2.12 4.43 -5.17
CA ARG A 230 0.74 4.07 -4.82
C ARG A 230 -0.08 3.71 -6.07
N ASP A 231 0.00 4.52 -7.13
CA ASP A 231 -0.72 4.25 -8.38
C ASP A 231 -0.28 2.92 -9.02
N ALA A 232 1.03 2.66 -9.04
CA ALA A 232 1.60 1.40 -9.53
C ALA A 232 1.11 0.19 -8.71
N LEU A 233 1.12 0.29 -7.37
CA LEU A 233 0.63 -0.76 -6.49
C LEU A 233 -0.88 -1.00 -6.66
N LEU A 234 -1.67 0.02 -6.97
CA LEU A 234 -3.10 -0.14 -7.23
C LEU A 234 -3.37 -0.95 -8.49
N LEU A 235 -2.49 -0.91 -9.50
CA LEU A 235 -2.57 -1.80 -10.66
C LEU A 235 -2.40 -3.27 -10.24
N ILE A 236 -1.40 -3.58 -9.40
CA ILE A 236 -1.18 -4.93 -8.87
C ILE A 236 -2.36 -5.38 -8.00
N MET A 237 -2.89 -4.49 -7.16
CA MET A 237 -4.06 -4.77 -6.33
C MET A 237 -5.29 -5.08 -7.18
N ALA A 238 -5.54 -4.31 -8.25
CA ALA A 238 -6.65 -4.56 -9.16
C ALA A 238 -6.54 -5.93 -9.85
N MET A 239 -5.32 -6.36 -10.21
CA MET A 239 -5.10 -7.70 -10.77
C MET A 239 -5.34 -8.82 -9.77
N SER A 240 -5.07 -8.59 -8.48
CA SER A 240 -5.37 -9.60 -7.44
C SER A 240 -6.86 -9.98 -7.42
N ALA A 241 -7.76 -9.06 -7.81
CA ALA A 241 -9.20 -9.33 -7.85
C ALA A 241 -9.60 -10.40 -8.88
N SER A 242 -8.82 -10.57 -9.95
CA SER A 242 -9.03 -11.62 -10.96
C SER A 242 -8.08 -12.80 -10.83
N ASN A 243 -6.95 -12.66 -10.13
CA ASN A 243 -5.99 -13.73 -9.91
C ASN A 243 -5.79 -14.01 -8.40
N ARG A 244 -6.37 -15.12 -7.94
CA ARG A 244 -6.29 -15.55 -6.53
C ARG A 244 -4.87 -15.88 -6.07
N ALA A 245 -3.99 -16.37 -6.96
CA ALA A 245 -2.61 -16.68 -6.61
C ALA A 245 -1.84 -15.40 -6.23
N VAL A 246 -2.07 -14.30 -6.96
CA VAL A 246 -1.51 -12.98 -6.65
C VAL A 246 -2.04 -12.49 -5.31
N ALA A 247 -3.34 -12.64 -5.06
CA ALA A 247 -3.93 -12.27 -3.78
C ALA A 247 -3.29 -13.04 -2.61
N GLN A 248 -3.09 -14.36 -2.76
CA GLN A 248 -2.44 -15.20 -1.75
C GLN A 248 -0.97 -14.81 -1.57
N SER A 249 -0.24 -14.54 -2.65
CA SER A 249 1.15 -14.07 -2.53
C SER A 249 1.24 -12.74 -1.80
N ILE A 250 0.30 -11.82 -2.01
CA ILE A 250 0.25 -10.55 -1.28
C ILE A 250 -0.05 -10.80 0.20
N THR A 251 -1.02 -11.66 0.53
CA THR A 251 -1.40 -11.88 1.94
C THR A 251 -0.40 -12.69 2.74
N ASP A 252 0.25 -13.67 2.10
CA ASP A 252 1.01 -14.71 2.79
C ASP A 252 2.52 -14.43 2.73
N ASN A 253 3.00 -13.80 1.64
CA ASN A 253 4.43 -13.62 1.37
C ASN A 253 4.88 -12.16 1.38
N SER A 254 3.97 -11.22 1.67
CA SER A 254 4.29 -9.78 1.72
C SER A 254 3.92 -9.15 3.05
N TYR A 255 4.65 -8.09 3.42
CA TYR A 255 4.33 -7.26 4.57
C TYR A 255 3.48 -6.03 4.21
N PHE A 256 2.80 -6.04 3.06
CA PHE A 256 2.08 -4.87 2.57
C PHE A 256 1.02 -4.35 3.55
N CYS A 257 0.03 -5.17 3.94
CA CYS A 257 -1.03 -4.75 4.84
C CYS A 257 -0.51 -4.29 6.22
N PRO A 258 0.44 -5.01 6.86
CA PRO A 258 1.13 -4.52 8.05
C PRO A 258 1.77 -3.13 7.84
N VAL A 259 2.57 -2.95 6.79
CA VAL A 259 3.28 -1.70 6.50
C VAL A 259 2.33 -0.52 6.29
N LEU A 260 1.17 -0.74 5.65
CA LEU A 260 0.14 0.29 5.52
C LEU A 260 -0.39 0.72 6.90
N ALA A 261 -0.78 -0.23 7.74
CA ALA A 261 -1.37 0.06 9.05
C ALA A 261 -0.37 0.67 10.05
N THR A 262 0.87 0.16 10.08
CA THR A 262 1.93 0.74 10.91
C THR A 262 2.34 2.12 10.39
N GLY A 263 2.31 2.32 9.07
CA GLY A 263 2.51 3.63 8.46
C GLY A 263 1.45 4.65 8.87
N LEU A 264 0.16 4.30 8.87
CA LEU A 264 -0.90 5.17 9.41
C LEU A 264 -0.62 5.57 10.87
N SER A 265 -0.14 4.64 11.68
CA SER A 265 0.22 4.89 13.08
C SER A 265 1.40 5.86 13.23
N ALA A 266 2.44 5.69 12.42
CA ALA A 266 3.59 6.59 12.39
C ALA A 266 3.19 7.99 11.90
N LEU A 267 2.41 8.06 10.82
CA LEU A 267 1.90 9.31 10.26
C LEU A 267 1.00 10.06 11.23
N TYR A 268 0.13 9.34 11.97
CA TYR A 268 -0.70 9.93 13.02
C TYR A 268 0.14 10.56 14.14
N SER A 269 1.22 9.88 14.53
CA SER A 269 2.12 10.36 15.59
C SER A 269 2.82 11.67 15.21
N SER A 270 2.97 11.94 13.91
CA SER A 270 3.53 13.17 13.34
C SER A 270 2.49 14.29 13.15
N LEU A 271 1.22 14.05 13.46
CA LEU A 271 0.18 15.07 13.35
C LEU A 271 0.29 16.11 14.48
N PRO A 272 -0.08 17.37 14.22
CA PRO A 272 -0.18 18.40 15.25
C PRO A 272 -1.09 17.95 16.41
N ARG A 273 -0.56 17.98 17.64
CA ARG A 273 -1.36 17.65 18.83
C ARG A 273 -2.34 18.76 19.24
N LYS A 274 -2.09 19.96 18.72
CA LYS A 274 -2.92 21.15 18.90
C LYS A 274 -3.21 21.72 17.52
N ILE A 275 -4.49 21.97 17.25
CA ILE A 275 -4.92 22.63 16.02
C ILE A 275 -5.02 24.12 16.32
N GLU A 276 -4.23 24.93 15.62
CA GLU A 276 -4.35 26.38 15.70
C GLU A 276 -5.58 26.82 14.92
N VAL A 277 -6.55 27.37 15.65
CA VAL A 277 -7.87 27.71 15.12
C VAL A 277 -8.01 29.22 15.02
N ARG A 278 -8.50 29.71 13.88
CA ARG A 278 -8.90 31.11 13.70
C ARG A 278 -10.43 31.21 13.82
N GLY A 279 -10.92 31.78 14.91
CA GLY A 279 -12.35 32.06 15.13
C GLY A 279 -13.03 31.12 16.12
N ASP A 280 -14.10 31.62 16.75
CA ASP A 280 -14.78 30.93 17.84
C ASP A 280 -15.70 29.79 17.38
N ASP A 281 -16.18 29.85 16.13
CA ASP A 281 -17.16 28.92 15.55
C ASP A 281 -16.56 27.64 14.95
N TRP A 282 -15.24 27.45 15.03
CA TRP A 282 -14.59 26.28 14.45
C TRP A 282 -14.93 24.99 15.22
N HIS A 283 -15.32 23.96 14.48
CA HIS A 283 -15.77 22.68 15.04
C HIS A 283 -15.34 21.45 14.22
N PHE A 284 -14.73 21.63 13.05
CA PHE A 284 -14.20 20.53 12.23
C PHE A 284 -13.15 21.01 11.24
N LEU A 285 -12.34 20.08 10.75
CA LEU A 285 -11.31 20.33 9.73
C LEU A 285 -11.92 20.34 8.31
N ARG A 286 -11.93 21.51 7.67
CA ARG A 286 -12.21 21.67 6.24
C ARG A 286 -10.96 21.41 5.42
N ARG A 287 -11.13 21.25 4.10
CA ARG A 287 -9.98 21.04 3.20
C ARG A 287 -8.99 22.19 3.26
N GLU A 288 -9.45 23.45 3.34
CA GLU A 288 -8.57 24.61 3.49
C GLU A 288 -7.72 24.60 4.77
N ASP A 289 -8.21 23.98 5.85
CA ASP A 289 -7.54 23.99 7.14
C ASP A 289 -6.31 23.08 7.19
N TRP A 290 -6.29 22.00 6.40
CA TRP A 290 -5.23 20.99 6.48
C TRP A 290 -4.40 20.84 5.21
N ILE A 291 -4.82 21.38 4.06
CA ILE A 291 -4.05 21.24 2.81
C ILE A 291 -2.65 21.85 2.90
N GLY A 292 -2.44 22.84 3.78
CA GLY A 292 -1.13 23.43 4.06
C GLY A 292 -0.30 22.71 5.15
N VAL A 293 -0.85 21.66 5.77
CA VAL A 293 -0.19 20.90 6.84
C VAL A 293 0.36 19.60 6.25
N SER A 294 1.65 19.58 5.90
CA SER A 294 2.27 18.46 5.16
C SER A 294 2.05 17.09 5.81
N SER A 295 2.22 16.99 7.13
CA SER A 295 2.02 15.71 7.85
C SER A 295 0.58 15.20 7.78
N LEU A 296 -0.40 16.10 7.77
CA LEU A 296 -1.81 15.73 7.62
C LEU A 296 -2.15 15.39 6.18
N VAL A 297 -1.59 16.10 5.18
CA VAL A 297 -1.69 15.70 3.78
C VAL A 297 -1.14 14.30 3.55
N LEU A 298 0.01 13.98 4.16
CA LEU A 298 0.61 12.66 4.04
C LEU A 298 -0.24 11.57 4.68
N PHE A 299 -0.79 11.82 5.88
CA PHE A 299 -1.74 10.91 6.51
C PHE A 299 -2.97 10.68 5.62
N MET A 300 -3.57 11.74 5.09
CA MET A 300 -4.76 11.65 4.25
C MET A 300 -4.49 10.86 2.96
N ASN A 301 -3.35 11.09 2.30
CA ASN A 301 -2.94 10.30 1.13
C ASN A 301 -2.81 8.81 1.46
N SER A 302 -2.29 8.46 2.64
CA SER A 302 -2.13 7.07 3.08
C SER A 302 -3.48 6.42 3.43
N LEU A 303 -4.40 7.17 4.06
CA LEU A 303 -5.75 6.70 4.34
C LEU A 303 -6.57 6.52 3.04
N GLU A 304 -6.49 7.48 2.11
CA GLU A 304 -7.10 7.40 0.78
C GLU A 304 -6.56 6.21 -0.01
N PHE A 305 -5.26 5.91 0.12
CA PHE A 305 -4.66 4.73 -0.47
C PHE A 305 -5.23 3.43 0.12
N CYS A 306 -5.40 3.34 1.45
CA CYS A 306 -6.06 2.20 2.07
C CYS A 306 -7.50 2.01 1.53
N ASN A 307 -8.23 3.10 1.37
CA ASN A 307 -9.57 3.11 0.80
C ASN A 307 -9.55 2.61 -0.66
N ALA A 308 -8.64 3.12 -1.50
CA ALA A 308 -8.50 2.69 -2.90
C ALA A 308 -8.10 1.21 -3.03
N VAL A 309 -7.20 0.71 -2.17
CA VAL A 309 -6.81 -0.70 -2.15
C VAL A 309 -8.03 -1.57 -1.82
N ILE A 310 -8.83 -1.19 -0.82
CA ILE A 310 -10.03 -1.93 -0.44
C ILE A 310 -11.05 -1.97 -1.60
N GLN A 311 -11.15 -0.89 -2.36
CA GLN A 311 -12.06 -0.79 -3.51
C GLN A 311 -11.71 -1.79 -4.62
N VAL A 312 -10.42 -1.97 -4.93
CA VAL A 312 -9.97 -2.70 -6.14
C VAL A 312 -9.42 -4.09 -5.87
N ALA A 313 -8.98 -4.40 -4.65
CA ALA A 313 -8.26 -5.63 -4.35
C ALA A 313 -9.15 -6.86 -4.19
N HIS A 314 -8.54 -8.05 -4.18
CA HIS A 314 -9.22 -9.30 -3.82
C HIS A 314 -9.74 -9.27 -2.37
N PRO A 315 -10.91 -9.88 -2.06
CA PRO A 315 -11.47 -9.90 -0.70
C PRO A 315 -10.54 -10.41 0.41
N LEU A 316 -9.58 -11.30 0.08
CA LEU A 316 -8.55 -11.74 1.03
C LEU A 316 -7.64 -10.60 1.48
N VAL A 317 -7.14 -9.81 0.53
CA VAL A 317 -6.31 -8.63 0.81
C VAL A 317 -7.13 -7.56 1.52
N GLN A 318 -8.37 -7.33 1.09
CA GLN A 318 -9.27 -6.38 1.75
C GLN A 318 -9.47 -6.72 3.23
N LYS A 319 -9.79 -8.00 3.53
CA LYS A 319 -10.00 -8.49 4.89
C LYS A 319 -8.74 -8.31 5.74
N GLN A 320 -7.59 -8.72 5.22
CA GLN A 320 -6.32 -8.59 5.94
C GLN A 320 -5.98 -7.11 6.22
N LEU A 321 -6.16 -6.22 5.24
CA LEU A 321 -5.91 -4.80 5.41
C LEU A 321 -6.82 -4.17 6.48
N VAL A 322 -8.13 -4.45 6.46
CA VAL A 322 -9.02 -3.89 7.50
C VAL A 322 -8.70 -4.44 8.90
N ASP A 323 -8.31 -5.72 9.00
CA ASP A 323 -7.89 -6.31 10.27
C ASP A 323 -6.63 -5.63 10.82
N TYR A 324 -5.65 -5.33 9.96
CA TYR A 324 -4.46 -4.58 10.35
C TYR A 324 -4.74 -3.11 10.66
N VAL A 325 -5.62 -2.44 9.92
CA VAL A 325 -6.02 -1.05 10.25
C VAL A 325 -6.71 -1.01 11.62
N HIS A 326 -7.58 -1.98 11.91
CA HIS A 326 -8.25 -2.06 13.21
C HIS A 326 -7.26 -2.29 14.36
N ASN A 327 -6.46 -3.35 14.26
CA ASN A 327 -5.62 -3.82 15.36
C ASN A 327 -4.28 -3.10 15.44
N GLY A 328 -3.80 -2.55 14.33
CA GLY A 328 -2.51 -1.85 14.21
C GLY A 328 -2.61 -0.34 14.33
N PHE A 329 -3.74 0.28 13.97
CA PHE A 329 -3.91 1.74 14.03
C PHE A 329 -5.06 2.18 14.95
N LEU A 330 -6.30 1.74 14.69
CA LEU A 330 -7.46 2.27 15.43
C LEU A 330 -7.39 1.97 16.92
N VAL A 331 -7.21 0.69 17.29
CA VAL A 331 -7.15 0.27 18.69
C VAL A 331 -5.93 0.86 19.42
N PRO A 332 -4.68 0.66 18.96
CA PRO A 332 -3.51 1.07 19.74
C PRO A 332 -3.19 2.57 19.66
N VAL A 333 -3.62 3.28 18.61
CA VAL A 333 -3.28 4.70 18.42
C VAL A 333 -4.50 5.59 18.66
N MET A 334 -5.59 5.38 17.91
CA MET A 334 -6.78 6.24 18.04
C MET A 334 -7.49 6.05 19.38
N GLY A 335 -7.56 4.82 19.90
CA GLY A 335 -8.18 4.50 21.20
C GLY A 335 -7.62 5.36 22.34
N PRO A 336 -6.32 5.26 22.64
CA PRO A 336 -5.66 6.09 23.65
C PRO A 336 -5.68 7.59 23.31
N ALA A 337 -5.53 7.97 22.03
CA ALA A 337 -5.56 9.39 21.62
C ALA A 337 -6.88 10.07 21.99
N LEU A 338 -8.00 9.33 21.89
CA LEU A 338 -9.32 9.78 22.30
C LEU A 338 -9.54 9.72 23.81
N HIS A 339 -8.59 9.29 24.65
CA HIS A 339 -8.73 9.25 26.11
C HIS A 339 -7.65 10.07 26.84
N LYS A 340 -6.88 10.87 26.09
CA LYS A 340 -5.85 11.72 26.68
C LYS A 340 -6.42 12.76 27.65
N THR A 341 -5.56 13.18 28.58
CA THR A 341 -5.91 14.14 29.64
C THR A 341 -5.97 15.59 29.18
N SER A 342 -5.22 15.95 28.14
CA SER A 342 -5.23 17.32 27.59
C SER A 342 -6.45 17.57 26.71
N VAL A 343 -7.22 18.62 27.04
CA VAL A 343 -8.39 19.05 26.25
C VAL A 343 -8.01 19.40 24.82
N GLU A 344 -6.85 20.02 24.59
CA GLU A 344 -6.39 20.39 23.24
C GLU A 344 -6.10 19.15 22.39
N GLU A 345 -5.50 18.11 22.98
CA GLU A 345 -5.23 16.86 22.29
C GLU A 345 -6.52 16.05 22.05
N MET A 346 -7.48 16.12 22.99
CA MET A 346 -8.82 15.55 22.79
C MET A 346 -9.57 16.24 21.64
N ILE A 347 -9.45 17.57 21.53
CA ILE A 347 -10.01 18.33 20.40
C ILE A 347 -9.38 17.88 19.09
N ALA A 348 -8.04 17.84 19.02
CA ALA A 348 -7.33 17.45 17.81
C ALA A 348 -7.68 16.02 17.37
N SER A 349 -7.59 15.05 18.29
CA SER A 349 -7.92 13.64 18.00
C SER A 349 -9.38 13.43 17.57
N THR A 350 -10.33 14.16 18.16
CA THR A 350 -11.74 14.10 17.77
C THR A 350 -11.95 14.71 16.38
N ALA A 351 -11.31 15.84 16.08
CA ALA A 351 -11.38 16.46 14.75
C ALA A 351 -10.73 15.59 13.66
N TYR A 352 -9.64 14.89 13.98
CA TYR A 352 -9.01 13.92 13.08
C TYR A 352 -9.91 12.71 12.84
N LEU A 353 -10.52 12.13 13.88
CA LEU A 353 -11.47 11.03 13.71
C LEU A 353 -12.65 11.44 12.81
N ASP A 354 -13.21 12.63 13.02
CA ASP A 354 -14.25 13.19 12.15
C ASP A 354 -13.79 13.32 10.69
N LEU A 355 -12.60 13.89 10.46
CA LEU A 355 -12.03 14.00 9.13
C LEU A 355 -11.85 12.63 8.46
N PHE A 356 -11.37 11.62 9.19
CA PHE A 356 -11.15 10.27 8.66
C PHE A 356 -12.47 9.60 8.29
N LEU A 357 -13.49 9.71 9.14
CA LEU A 357 -14.83 9.17 8.84
C LEU A 357 -15.47 9.85 7.62
N ARG A 358 -15.23 11.15 7.41
CA ARG A 358 -15.70 11.88 6.23
C ARG A 358 -14.94 11.54 4.95
N SER A 359 -13.71 11.04 5.05
CA SER A 359 -12.88 10.73 3.86
C SER A 359 -12.99 9.28 3.40
N VAL A 360 -13.42 8.36 4.26
CA VAL A 360 -13.60 6.94 3.90
C VAL A 360 -14.90 6.74 3.12
N SER A 361 -14.79 6.18 1.91
CA SER A 361 -15.93 5.83 1.07
C SER A 361 -16.24 4.33 1.03
N GLU A 362 -15.22 3.48 1.22
CA GLU A 362 -15.38 2.03 1.09
C GLU A 362 -16.01 1.41 2.33
N THR A 363 -17.07 0.60 2.11
CA THR A 363 -17.91 0.05 3.18
C THR A 363 -17.12 -0.80 4.18
N ALA A 364 -16.14 -1.58 3.73
CA ALA A 364 -15.35 -2.43 4.62
C ALA A 364 -14.47 -1.61 5.58
N LEU A 365 -13.87 -0.52 5.09
CA LEU A 365 -13.09 0.39 5.93
C LEU A 365 -13.99 1.19 6.86
N LEU A 366 -15.10 1.73 6.35
CA LEU A 366 -16.05 2.47 7.17
C LEU A 366 -16.62 1.61 8.30
N LYS A 367 -17.01 0.37 8.00
CA LYS A 367 -17.44 -0.61 9.00
C LYS A 367 -16.39 -0.82 10.08
N THR A 368 -15.11 -0.80 9.71
CA THR A 368 -13.99 -0.97 10.66
C THR A 368 -13.88 0.21 11.61
N PHE A 369 -13.99 1.44 11.11
CA PHE A 369 -14.06 2.65 11.94
C PHE A 369 -15.31 2.66 12.85
N LEU A 370 -16.48 2.32 12.31
CA LEU A 370 -17.72 2.27 13.10
C LEU A 370 -17.67 1.18 14.18
N ARG A 371 -17.13 0.01 13.85
CA ARG A 371 -16.89 -1.06 14.82
C ARG A 371 -16.00 -0.58 15.96
N PHE A 372 -14.92 0.13 15.65
CA PHE A 372 -14.06 0.74 16.65
C PHE A 372 -14.84 1.72 17.54
N VAL A 373 -15.57 2.69 16.96
CA VAL A 373 -16.33 3.68 17.73
C VAL A 373 -17.40 3.04 18.62
N LEU A 374 -18.12 2.04 18.11
CA LEU A 374 -19.27 1.44 18.80
C LEU A 374 -18.88 0.36 19.81
N LEU A 375 -17.84 -0.43 19.53
CA LEU A 375 -17.55 -1.66 20.30
C LEU A 375 -16.22 -1.61 21.07
N HIS A 376 -15.26 -0.79 20.66
CA HIS A 376 -13.97 -0.74 21.37
C HIS A 376 -14.14 -0.08 22.74
N ARG A 377 -13.47 -0.65 23.74
CA ARG A 377 -13.51 -0.18 25.13
C ARG A 377 -12.10 0.24 25.56
N HIS A 378 -12.01 1.42 26.14
CA HIS A 378 -10.83 1.91 26.86
C HIS A 378 -11.23 2.09 28.32
N ASP A 379 -10.51 1.49 29.26
CA ASP A 379 -10.84 1.49 30.70
C ASP A 379 -12.31 1.15 31.00
N ASN A 380 -12.82 0.09 30.36
CA ASN A 380 -14.22 -0.35 30.45
C ASN A 380 -15.27 0.67 29.98
N THR A 381 -14.91 1.76 29.30
CA THR A 381 -15.85 2.70 28.69
C THR A 381 -15.77 2.58 27.18
N THR A 382 -16.91 2.57 26.47
CA THR A 382 -16.86 2.54 25.01
C THR A 382 -16.40 3.89 24.48
N ILE A 383 -15.73 3.91 23.31
CA ILE A 383 -15.37 5.17 22.65
C ILE A 383 -16.62 6.06 22.49
N LEU A 384 -17.75 5.47 22.09
CA LEU A 384 -19.03 6.15 21.97
C LEU A 384 -19.45 6.85 23.28
N ASP A 385 -19.44 6.14 24.40
CA ASP A 385 -19.87 6.69 25.70
C ASP A 385 -18.96 7.85 26.13
N THR A 386 -17.64 7.73 25.91
CA THR A 386 -16.68 8.83 26.15
C THR A 386 -17.01 10.06 25.31
N LEU A 387 -17.30 9.88 24.01
CA LEU A 387 -17.68 10.98 23.12
C LEU A 387 -19.00 11.63 23.52
N VAL A 388 -20.00 10.83 23.95
CA VAL A 388 -21.28 11.35 24.46
C VAL A 388 -21.05 12.15 25.75
N GLY A 389 -20.21 11.68 26.66
CA GLY A 389 -19.85 12.39 27.89
C GLY A 389 -19.25 13.78 27.63
N ARG A 390 -18.50 13.95 26.54
CA ARG A 390 -17.90 15.24 26.13
C ARG A 390 -18.92 16.29 25.72
N ILE A 391 -20.10 15.89 25.26
CA ILE A 391 -21.17 16.83 24.86
C ILE A 391 -21.62 17.68 26.06
N ASN A 392 -21.56 17.13 27.27
CA ASN A 392 -21.92 17.85 28.49
C ASN A 392 -20.91 18.94 28.89
N SER A 393 -19.78 19.08 28.17
CA SER A 393 -18.80 20.14 28.45
C SER A 393 -19.21 21.47 27.80
N ASN A 394 -19.05 22.60 28.50
CA ASN A 394 -19.24 23.94 27.92
C ASN A 394 -17.97 24.44 27.23
N SER A 395 -17.40 23.64 26.32
CA SER A 395 -16.10 23.91 25.70
C SER A 395 -16.10 23.61 24.20
N ARG A 396 -15.04 24.04 23.50
CA ARG A 396 -14.81 23.68 22.10
C ARG A 396 -14.79 22.17 21.85
N LEU A 397 -14.45 21.37 22.87
CA LEU A 397 -14.53 19.90 22.81
C LEU A 397 -15.96 19.40 22.56
N CYS A 398 -16.98 20.07 23.13
CA CYS A 398 -18.38 19.74 22.84
C CYS A 398 -18.72 20.03 21.38
N MET A 399 -18.34 21.21 20.86
CA MET A 399 -18.61 21.57 19.46
C MET A 399 -17.99 20.59 18.46
N VAL A 400 -16.75 20.19 18.68
CA VAL A 400 -16.06 19.21 17.82
C VAL A 400 -16.68 17.81 17.95
N SER A 401 -17.08 17.42 19.17
CA SER A 401 -17.79 16.15 19.39
C SER A 401 -19.15 16.14 18.69
N LEU A 402 -19.91 17.24 18.75
CA LEU A 402 -21.19 17.38 18.03
C LEU A 402 -21.00 17.33 16.52
N SER A 403 -19.92 17.89 15.99
CA SER A 403 -19.58 17.75 14.56
C SER A 403 -19.35 16.29 14.17
N LEU A 404 -18.60 15.54 14.98
CA LEU A 404 -18.40 14.11 14.78
C LEU A 404 -19.74 13.33 14.83
N PHE A 405 -20.63 13.65 15.77
CA PHE A 405 -21.96 13.02 15.83
C PHE A 405 -22.82 13.36 14.62
N ARG A 406 -22.74 14.59 14.10
CA ARG A 406 -23.39 14.97 12.85
C ARG A 406 -22.88 14.10 11.70
N THR A 407 -21.57 13.90 11.59
CA THR A 407 -20.98 12.99 10.60
C THR A 407 -21.51 11.57 10.77
N LEU A 408 -21.46 11.00 11.99
CA LEU A 408 -21.92 9.65 12.28
C LEU A 408 -23.40 9.43 11.91
N LEU A 409 -24.27 10.39 12.27
CA LEU A 409 -25.68 10.34 11.91
C LEU A 409 -25.90 10.47 10.40
N SER A 410 -25.10 11.30 9.72
CA SER A 410 -25.21 11.46 8.26
C SER A 410 -24.82 10.22 7.44
N LEU A 411 -24.14 9.25 8.06
CA LEU A 411 -23.85 7.97 7.42
C LEU A 411 -25.11 7.12 7.21
N ASN A 412 -26.22 7.42 7.90
CA ASN A 412 -27.47 6.65 7.86
C ASN A 412 -27.26 5.15 8.13
N CYS A 413 -26.23 4.80 8.91
CA CYS A 413 -25.92 3.42 9.25
C CYS A 413 -26.88 2.93 10.35
N GLU A 414 -27.53 1.79 10.13
CA GLU A 414 -28.52 1.22 11.05
C GLU A 414 -27.93 1.01 12.46
N ASP A 415 -26.73 0.44 12.56
CA ASP A 415 -26.05 0.21 13.84
C ASP A 415 -25.82 1.52 14.59
N VAL A 416 -25.40 2.57 13.89
CA VAL A 416 -25.16 3.90 14.49
C VAL A 416 -26.47 4.52 14.93
N MET A 417 -27.50 4.49 14.10
CA MET A 417 -28.83 5.00 14.42
C MET A 417 -29.44 4.26 15.61
N LEU A 418 -29.25 2.94 15.68
CA LEU A 418 -29.69 2.12 16.79
C LEU A 418 -28.98 2.53 18.09
N GLN A 419 -27.65 2.65 18.06
CA GLN A 419 -26.88 2.97 19.26
C GLN A 419 -27.08 4.42 19.75
N LEU A 420 -27.26 5.38 18.85
CA LEU A 420 -27.41 6.79 19.21
C LEU A 420 -28.83 7.23 19.47
N VAL A 421 -29.80 6.70 18.72
CA VAL A 421 -31.16 7.25 18.66
C VAL A 421 -32.19 6.19 19.03
N LEU A 422 -32.30 5.13 18.22
CA LEU A 422 -33.45 4.22 18.28
C LEU A 422 -33.49 3.43 19.58
N ARG A 423 -32.35 3.03 20.18
CA ARG A 423 -32.34 2.28 21.45
C ARG A 423 -33.03 3.02 22.60
N TYR A 424 -33.08 4.35 22.55
CA TYR A 424 -33.71 5.19 23.56
C TYR A 424 -35.17 5.52 23.24
N LEU A 425 -35.53 5.52 21.94
CA LEU A 425 -36.88 5.86 21.48
C LEU A 425 -37.80 4.63 21.35
N LEU A 426 -37.28 3.51 20.88
CA LEU A 426 -38.04 2.27 20.63
C LEU A 426 -38.78 1.74 21.87
N PRO A 427 -38.24 1.80 23.10
CA PRO A 427 -38.98 1.40 24.29
C PRO A 427 -40.19 2.31 24.63
N CYS A 428 -40.32 3.46 23.94
CA CYS A 428 -41.33 4.48 24.18
C CYS A 428 -41.46 4.87 25.66
N SER A 429 -40.35 4.90 26.41
CA SER A 429 -40.33 5.32 27.81
C SER A 429 -40.65 6.80 27.99
N HIS A 430 -40.36 7.61 26.96
CA HIS A 430 -40.65 9.03 26.88
C HIS A 430 -42.12 9.35 26.54
N VAL A 431 -42.91 8.36 26.09
CA VAL A 431 -44.33 8.54 25.73
C VAL A 431 -45.21 8.35 26.97
N MET A 432 -46.16 9.26 27.19
CA MET A 432 -47.13 9.15 28.29
C MET A 432 -47.94 7.85 28.17
N LEU A 433 -48.20 7.17 29.29
CA LEU A 433 -48.94 5.90 29.34
C LEU A 433 -50.30 5.95 28.62
N SER A 434 -51.01 7.07 28.71
CA SER A 434 -52.29 7.30 28.03
C SER A 434 -52.17 7.30 26.50
N GLN A 435 -51.02 7.74 25.98
CA GLN A 435 -50.75 7.86 24.54
C GLN A 435 -50.09 6.61 23.95
N LYS A 436 -49.57 5.70 24.77
CA LYS A 436 -48.91 4.46 24.30
C LYS A 436 -49.81 3.59 23.43
N ARG A 437 -51.13 3.63 23.64
CA ARG A 437 -52.12 2.90 22.81
C ARG A 437 -52.20 3.42 21.37
N ALA A 438 -51.73 4.63 21.09
CA ALA A 438 -51.70 5.22 19.75
C ALA A 438 -50.41 4.88 18.97
N VAL A 439 -49.40 4.31 19.64
CA VAL A 439 -48.16 3.86 19.01
C VAL A 439 -48.41 2.52 18.34
N ARG A 440 -48.29 2.47 17.01
CA ARG A 440 -48.57 1.25 16.23
C ARG A 440 -47.52 0.16 16.45
N ASP A 441 -46.25 0.56 16.47
CA ASP A 441 -45.11 -0.35 16.54
C ASP A 441 -44.40 -0.20 17.89
N LEU A 442 -44.79 -1.04 18.86
CA LEU A 442 -44.17 -1.09 20.18
C LEU A 442 -43.00 -2.08 20.18
N ASP A 443 -41.90 -1.73 20.85
CA ASP A 443 -40.81 -2.67 21.11
C ASP A 443 -41.21 -3.70 22.17
N ILE A 444 -41.73 -4.84 21.72
CA ILE A 444 -42.16 -5.94 22.58
C ILE A 444 -40.98 -6.84 22.96
N TYR A 445 -39.96 -6.93 22.10
CA TYR A 445 -38.93 -7.95 22.19
C TYR A 445 -37.58 -7.43 22.71
N GLY A 446 -37.30 -6.14 22.69
CA GLY A 446 -35.99 -5.58 23.06
C GLY A 446 -35.55 -5.94 24.47
N LYS A 447 -36.45 -5.88 25.46
CA LYS A 447 -36.16 -6.32 26.84
C LYS A 447 -35.87 -7.83 26.92
N THR A 448 -36.64 -8.64 26.18
CA THR A 448 -36.46 -10.09 26.15
C THR A 448 -35.16 -10.47 25.44
N ALA A 449 -34.81 -9.79 24.35
CA ALA A 449 -33.55 -9.95 23.64
C ALA A 449 -32.36 -9.57 24.52
N ALA A 450 -32.42 -8.43 25.23
CA ALA A 450 -31.38 -8.03 26.18
C ALA A 450 -31.23 -9.07 27.31
N LYS A 451 -32.35 -9.59 27.84
CA LYS A 451 -32.31 -10.66 28.83
C LYS A 451 -31.68 -11.93 28.26
N PHE A 452 -32.06 -12.33 27.05
CA PHE A 452 -31.48 -13.50 26.38
C PHE A 452 -29.97 -13.35 26.16
N LEU A 453 -29.50 -12.20 25.68
CA LEU A 453 -28.07 -11.90 25.54
C LEU A 453 -27.34 -11.88 26.89
N SER A 454 -27.99 -11.43 27.97
CA SER A 454 -27.41 -11.46 29.31
C SER A 454 -27.16 -12.89 29.84
N LEU A 455 -27.86 -13.89 29.29
CA LEU A 455 -27.70 -15.30 29.62
C LEU A 455 -26.54 -15.96 28.88
N ILE A 456 -25.85 -15.26 27.97
CA ILE A 456 -24.67 -15.80 27.28
C ILE A 456 -23.62 -16.21 28.32
N PRO A 457 -23.26 -17.51 28.39
CA PRO A 457 -22.28 -18.01 29.34
C PRO A 457 -20.95 -17.27 29.20
N ARG A 458 -20.25 -17.07 30.32
CA ARG A 458 -18.96 -16.35 30.30
C ARG A 458 -17.94 -16.98 29.34
N CYS A 459 -17.95 -18.31 29.19
CA CYS A 459 -17.08 -19.05 28.26
C CYS A 459 -17.39 -18.81 26.78
N CYS A 460 -18.55 -18.22 26.44
CA CYS A 460 -18.94 -17.89 25.07
C CYS A 460 -18.66 -16.41 24.73
N ARG A 461 -18.16 -15.63 25.69
CA ARG A 461 -17.75 -14.25 25.43
C ARG A 461 -16.36 -14.27 24.81
N PRO A 462 -16.13 -13.59 23.67
CA PRO A 462 -14.78 -13.48 23.12
C PRO A 462 -13.90 -12.77 24.15
N GLU A 463 -12.89 -13.46 24.67
CA GLU A 463 -11.88 -12.86 25.54
C GLU A 463 -11.16 -11.77 24.74
N SER A 464 -11.25 -10.52 25.20
CA SER A 464 -10.24 -9.52 24.85
C SER A 464 -8.89 -10.04 25.36
N PRO A 465 -7.82 -10.06 24.55
CA PRO A 465 -6.52 -10.47 25.03
C PRO A 465 -6.16 -9.65 26.27
N PRO A 466 -5.59 -10.27 27.33
CA PRO A 466 -5.16 -9.52 28.50
C PRO A 466 -4.12 -8.48 28.06
N PRO A 467 -4.09 -7.28 28.68
CA PRO A 467 -3.00 -6.35 28.45
C PRO A 467 -1.66 -7.06 28.74
N PRO A 468 -0.57 -6.73 28.04
CA PRO A 468 0.74 -7.24 28.41
C PRO A 468 0.95 -6.88 29.89
N ARG A 469 1.14 -7.90 30.73
CA ARG A 469 1.50 -7.70 32.13
C ARG A 469 2.70 -6.76 32.15
N ASP A 470 2.59 -5.69 32.92
CA ASP A 470 3.73 -4.86 33.28
C ASP A 470 4.85 -5.81 33.67
N ARG A 471 5.90 -5.78 32.85
CA ARG A 471 7.10 -6.54 33.09
C ARG A 471 7.76 -5.81 34.25
N ASP A 472 7.48 -6.30 35.46
CA ASP A 472 8.16 -5.90 36.69
C ASP A 472 9.64 -5.71 36.39
N GLU A 473 10.16 -4.59 36.88
CA GLU A 473 11.52 -4.10 36.77
C GLU A 473 12.56 -5.24 36.83
N GLU A 474 13.13 -5.60 35.68
CA GLU A 474 14.41 -6.31 35.65
C GLU A 474 15.55 -5.27 35.64
N PRO A 475 16.43 -5.26 36.65
CA PRO A 475 17.53 -4.30 36.75
C PRO A 475 18.60 -4.57 35.68
N PRO A 476 19.33 -3.54 35.23
CA PRO A 476 20.27 -3.70 34.13
C PRO A 476 21.47 -4.53 34.59
N SER A 477 21.72 -5.63 33.90
CA SER A 477 23.05 -6.26 33.93
C SER A 477 23.54 -6.44 32.51
N TRP A 478 24.75 -5.95 32.25
CA TRP A 478 25.91 -6.76 31.88
C TRP A 478 27.11 -5.83 31.65
N ALA A 479 28.08 -5.89 32.55
CA ALA A 479 29.48 -5.66 32.22
C ALA A 479 30.31 -6.69 33.00
N ARG A 480 30.95 -7.61 32.27
CA ARG A 480 31.88 -8.60 32.81
C ARG A 480 33.12 -7.91 33.36
N GLY A 481 33.60 -8.38 34.52
CA GLY A 481 34.93 -8.11 35.05
C GLY A 481 35.28 -9.17 36.11
N HIS A 482 36.45 -9.78 35.98
CA HIS A 482 36.96 -10.95 36.72
C HIS A 482 37.11 -10.78 38.24
N GLY A 483 37.00 -11.89 39.00
CA GLY A 483 37.60 -12.06 40.34
C GLY A 483 36.80 -12.94 41.32
N SER A 484 37.37 -14.06 41.78
CA SER A 484 36.81 -15.08 42.70
C SER A 484 36.78 -14.64 44.20
N PRO A 485 36.51 -15.52 45.20
CA PRO A 485 35.19 -15.92 45.73
C PRO A 485 35.01 -15.67 47.26
N GLY A 486 33.78 -15.75 47.80
CA GLY A 486 33.58 -15.77 49.27
C GLY A 486 32.13 -15.91 49.77
N ALA A 487 31.83 -17.10 50.31
CA ALA A 487 30.98 -17.45 51.47
C ALA A 487 29.50 -16.99 51.63
N ASP A 488 28.65 -18.03 51.75
CA ASP A 488 27.57 -18.29 52.71
C ASP A 488 26.14 -17.66 52.64
N ALA A 489 25.17 -18.59 52.49
CA ALA A 489 23.80 -18.68 53.06
C ALA A 489 22.57 -18.13 52.25
N PRO A 490 21.32 -18.55 52.54
CA PRO A 490 20.66 -19.84 52.22
C PRO A 490 19.33 -19.67 51.41
N PRO A 491 18.59 -20.74 51.00
CA PRO A 491 17.65 -20.67 49.88
C PRO A 491 16.19 -20.32 50.24
N ALA A 492 15.48 -19.73 49.27
CA ALA A 492 14.06 -19.39 49.30
C ALA A 492 13.12 -20.62 49.16
N PRO A 493 11.88 -20.59 49.71
CA PRO A 493 10.94 -21.71 49.64
C PRO A 493 10.13 -21.73 48.32
N LYS A 494 9.89 -22.94 47.80
CA LYS A 494 9.02 -23.23 46.63
C LYS A 494 7.53 -23.26 47.02
N PRO A 495 6.60 -22.96 46.10
CA PRO A 495 5.17 -22.95 46.37
C PRO A 495 4.54 -24.36 46.24
N SER A 496 3.63 -24.67 47.17
CA SER A 496 2.80 -25.89 47.18
C SER A 496 1.48 -25.66 46.45
N THR A 497 1.12 -26.60 45.58
CA THR A 497 -0.19 -26.76 44.94
C THR A 497 -1.15 -27.51 45.88
N PRO A 498 -2.46 -27.23 45.88
CA PRO A 498 -3.45 -28.18 46.36
C PRO A 498 -4.24 -28.81 45.21
N SER A 499 -4.41 -30.12 45.40
CA SER A 499 -5.02 -31.14 44.57
C SER A 499 -6.55 -31.10 44.55
N ARG A 500 -7.11 -31.63 43.45
CA ARG A 500 -8.53 -31.93 43.23
C ARG A 500 -9.01 -33.14 44.05
N LEU A 501 -10.34 -33.20 44.22
CA LEU A 501 -11.23 -34.27 44.73
C LEU A 501 -11.67 -33.99 46.17
N SER A 502 -12.90 -33.58 46.47
CA SER A 502 -14.19 -34.27 46.28
C SER A 502 -15.19 -33.49 47.15
N PHE A 503 -16.47 -33.26 46.84
CA PHE A 503 -17.59 -34.20 46.97
C PHE A 503 -18.90 -33.49 46.56
N PHE A 504 -19.82 -34.25 45.99
CA PHE A 504 -21.23 -33.90 45.79
C PHE A 504 -21.99 -33.84 47.14
N MET A 505 -22.99 -32.95 47.20
CA MET A 505 -24.36 -33.10 47.76
C MET A 505 -24.81 -32.01 48.75
N ARG A 506 -25.88 -31.33 48.30
CA ARG A 506 -27.07 -30.84 49.04
C ARG A 506 -26.88 -29.84 50.19
N GLN A 507 -27.30 -28.60 49.95
CA GLN A 507 -28.66 -28.13 50.26
C GLN A 507 -29.05 -27.00 49.31
#